data_AF-A0AB35C9N7-F1
#
_entry.id   AF-A0AB35C9N7-F1
#
_cell.length_a   1.000
_cell.length_b   1.000
_cell.length_c   1.000
_cell.angle_alpha   90.00
_cell.angle_beta   90.00
_cell.angle_gamma   90.00
#
_symmetry.space_group_name_H-M   'P 1'
#
loop_
_entity.id
_entity.type
_entity.pdbx_description
1 polymer ?
#
loop_
_entity_poly.entity_id
_entity_poly.type
_entity_poly.pdbx_seq_one_letter_code
_entity_poly.pdbx_strand_id
1 'polypeptide(L)'
;MNTSEQKVSSVEINCKCEAQAKTAILNFLDKLGIKKIVYVDDRCSINELKEAFVGKLKAHYNNKPCELDFLNWELPEAVFEKEITKLWDDKSDEEKRELYLKILRFENNLEELSNSVAPLRLKTILKDKIELLAPSEWIVQKSSIIHELSNNAKILFLFDIEFKHAPLPDNRDGRDLAFELLQDSTVCKFLYCGIFSHLFSINDEYDKRCEYCKTHHLDKEKFYTISKKRFQNDSYLPGLAEGIRNTLLINEVEVLKKEAANILGNSFKNAINEIIQLAPESFNHIIQKSSRKEGVWEMDTLIRVSDIITSYNALSTLVSNARRTKINQCLKKIRQIESIKTGGETPFDKTQVLDLRHKELYIKDNIQNSLHYPLSNGDIFNIQGKEYILLVQPCNISLRKDGKRDRNYNIGLLVELETIEKETFQNYKKGQLATVEVIEDVTLPSNLLKVARFSTFQSVSLSPLDLTVFNKEGIAKINLSELDNTSSTIQESWKKRYKELHKIFSFLYLEA
;
A
#
# COMPACT_ATOMS: atom_id res chain seq x y z
N MET A 1 -35.24 -26.07 7.84
CA MET A 1 -34.08 -26.89 8.28
C MET A 1 -32.90 -26.47 7.43
N ASN A 2 -32.01 -25.62 7.97
CA ASN A 2 -30.63 -25.34 7.48
C ASN A 2 -29.90 -24.22 8.26
N THR A 3 -30.42 -23.79 9.41
CA THR A 3 -29.75 -22.83 10.30
C THR A 3 -28.74 -23.49 11.25
N SER A 4 -28.82 -24.81 11.47
CA SER A 4 -27.89 -25.58 12.31
C SER A 4 -26.58 -25.91 11.59
N GLU A 5 -26.63 -26.33 10.32
CA GLU A 5 -25.41 -26.70 9.55
C GLU A 5 -24.54 -25.48 9.20
N GLN A 6 -25.14 -24.32 8.91
CA GLN A 6 -24.38 -23.08 8.67
C GLN A 6 -23.63 -22.59 9.91
N LYS A 7 -24.26 -22.66 11.10
CA LYS A 7 -23.64 -22.29 12.39
C LYS A 7 -22.51 -23.23 12.80
N VAL A 8 -22.63 -24.53 12.52
CA VAL A 8 -21.56 -25.50 12.84
C VAL A 8 -20.36 -25.27 11.93
N SER A 9 -20.57 -24.99 10.63
CA SER A 9 -19.46 -24.70 9.71
C SER A 9 -18.71 -23.40 10.05
N SER A 10 -19.42 -22.33 10.48
CA SER A 10 -18.78 -21.06 10.85
C SER A 10 -17.96 -21.16 12.13
N VAL A 11 -18.44 -21.93 13.12
CA VAL A 11 -17.73 -22.17 14.39
C VAL A 11 -16.46 -23.00 14.17
N GLU A 12 -16.50 -24.04 13.33
CA GLU A 12 -15.33 -24.85 12.98
C GLU A 12 -14.28 -24.05 12.18
N ILE A 13 -14.72 -23.21 11.24
CA ILE A 13 -13.83 -22.32 10.47
C ILE A 13 -13.16 -21.30 11.40
N ASN A 14 -13.91 -20.68 12.32
CA ASN A 14 -13.37 -19.72 13.28
C ASN A 14 -12.33 -20.38 14.22
N CYS A 15 -12.61 -21.58 14.73
CA CYS A 15 -11.68 -22.32 15.58
C CYS A 15 -10.36 -22.66 14.85
N LYS A 16 -10.43 -23.01 13.56
CA LYS A 16 -9.26 -23.29 12.72
C LYS A 16 -8.44 -22.03 12.44
N CYS A 17 -9.09 -20.90 12.15
CA CYS A 17 -8.42 -19.61 11.94
C CYS A 17 -7.71 -19.11 13.20
N GLU A 18 -8.30 -19.30 14.39
CA GLU A 18 -7.67 -18.95 15.66
C GLU A 18 -6.45 -19.83 15.98
N ALA A 19 -6.56 -21.15 15.83
CA ALA A 19 -5.42 -22.05 16.03
C ALA A 19 -4.26 -21.70 15.09
N GLN A 20 -4.59 -21.35 13.84
CA GLN A 20 -3.62 -20.88 12.85
C GLN A 20 -2.98 -19.54 13.26
N ALA A 21 -3.77 -18.55 13.68
CA ALA A 21 -3.26 -17.25 14.12
C ALA A 21 -2.33 -17.36 15.33
N LYS A 22 -2.69 -18.21 16.32
CA LYS A 22 -1.82 -18.53 17.46
C LYS A 22 -0.48 -19.09 16.99
N THR A 23 -0.53 -20.09 16.11
CA THR A 23 0.67 -20.73 15.56
C THR A 23 1.52 -19.73 14.78
N ALA A 24 0.89 -18.82 14.04
CA ALA A 24 1.58 -17.75 13.32
C ALA A 24 2.34 -16.82 14.27
N ILE A 25 1.69 -16.33 15.33
CA ILE A 25 2.34 -15.47 16.34
C ILE A 25 3.54 -16.19 16.95
N LEU A 26 3.39 -17.43 17.42
CA LEU A 26 4.49 -18.20 18.01
C LEU A 26 5.64 -18.42 17.01
N ASN A 27 5.32 -18.71 15.74
CA ASN A 27 6.33 -18.84 14.68
C ASN A 27 7.06 -17.54 14.39
N PHE A 28 6.39 -16.38 14.46
CA PHE A 28 7.04 -15.09 14.33
C PHE A 28 8.05 -14.86 15.45
N LEU A 29 7.63 -15.13 16.70
CA LEU A 29 8.48 -14.94 17.87
C LEU A 29 9.73 -15.80 17.78
N ASP A 30 9.58 -17.09 17.48
CA ASP A 30 10.70 -18.03 17.35
C ASP A 30 11.66 -17.63 16.23
N LYS A 31 11.15 -17.38 15.02
CA LYS A 31 11.98 -17.04 13.84
C LYS A 31 12.78 -15.75 13.98
N LEU A 32 12.31 -14.80 14.80
CA LEU A 32 12.98 -13.51 15.00
C LEU A 32 13.78 -13.42 16.31
N GLY A 33 13.77 -14.49 17.13
CA GLY A 33 14.40 -14.52 18.44
C GLY A 33 13.73 -13.58 19.45
N ILE A 34 12.41 -13.44 19.36
CA ILE A 34 11.60 -12.64 20.28
C ILE A 34 11.18 -13.53 21.45
N LYS A 35 11.62 -13.17 22.66
CA LYS A 35 11.40 -13.95 23.88
C LYS A 35 9.96 -13.87 24.35
N LYS A 36 9.41 -12.65 24.37
CA LYS A 36 8.05 -12.33 24.85
C LYS A 36 7.48 -11.08 24.16
N ILE A 37 6.17 -10.92 24.28
CA ILE A 37 5.43 -9.73 23.94
C ILE A 37 5.12 -8.99 25.25
N VAL A 38 5.38 -7.69 25.31
CA VAL A 38 4.94 -6.81 26.41
C VAL A 38 3.79 -5.97 25.88
N TYR A 39 2.62 -6.12 26.48
CA TYR A 39 1.40 -5.44 26.10
C TYR A 39 1.00 -4.47 27.22
N VAL A 40 1.00 -3.18 26.92
CA VAL A 40 0.72 -2.09 27.87
C VAL A 40 -0.63 -1.46 27.53
N ASP A 41 -1.60 -1.58 28.44
CA ASP A 41 -2.98 -1.14 28.24
C ASP A 41 -3.62 -0.89 29.63
N ASP A 42 -4.44 0.15 29.75
CA ASP A 42 -5.09 0.55 31.00
C ASP A 42 -6.15 -0.45 31.49
N ARG A 43 -6.49 -1.46 30.67
CA ARG A 43 -7.41 -2.54 31.02
C ARG A 43 -6.73 -3.82 31.49
N CYS A 44 -5.39 -3.84 31.53
CA CYS A 44 -4.63 -5.00 32.00
C CYS A 44 -4.84 -5.22 33.50
N SER A 45 -4.81 -4.15 34.29
CA SER A 45 -5.09 -4.19 35.73
C SER A 45 -6.58 -3.99 35.98
N ILE A 46 -7.23 -4.96 36.63
CA ILE A 46 -8.63 -4.78 37.02
C ILE A 46 -8.75 -3.65 38.04
N ASN A 47 -7.75 -3.46 38.91
CA ASN A 47 -7.79 -2.45 39.98
C ASN A 47 -7.86 -1.01 39.46
N GLU A 48 -7.30 -0.74 38.28
CA GLU A 48 -7.38 0.57 37.63
C GLU A 48 -8.80 0.86 37.07
N LEU A 49 -9.63 -0.16 36.89
CA LEU A 49 -11.03 -0.01 36.45
C LEU A 49 -12.01 0.29 37.60
N LYS A 50 -11.54 0.43 38.85
CA LYS A 50 -12.40 0.67 40.03
C LYS A 50 -13.29 1.90 39.87
N GLU A 51 -12.72 3.03 39.46
CA GLU A 51 -13.49 4.27 39.31
C GLU A 51 -14.51 4.17 38.18
N ALA A 52 -14.17 3.50 37.08
CA ALA A 52 -15.09 3.25 35.98
C ALA A 52 -16.25 2.31 36.40
N PHE A 53 -15.94 1.26 37.16
CA PHE A 53 -16.94 0.35 37.75
C PHE A 53 -17.92 1.12 38.66
N VAL A 54 -17.40 1.91 39.59
CA VAL A 54 -18.18 2.74 40.51
C VAL A 54 -19.03 3.76 39.74
N GLY A 55 -18.42 4.47 38.78
CA GLY A 55 -19.10 5.49 37.97
C GLY A 55 -20.26 4.94 37.14
N LYS A 56 -20.08 3.78 36.50
CA LYS A 56 -21.14 3.10 35.74
C LYS A 56 -22.32 2.70 36.63
N LEU A 57 -22.06 2.12 37.80
CA LEU A 57 -23.12 1.73 38.73
C LEU A 57 -23.88 2.94 39.29
N LYS A 58 -23.17 4.03 39.61
CA LYS A 58 -23.81 5.30 40.00
C LYS A 58 -24.73 5.85 38.89
N ALA A 59 -24.31 5.77 37.63
CA ALA A 59 -25.12 6.23 36.50
C ALA A 59 -26.46 5.46 36.36
N HIS A 60 -26.49 4.19 36.78
CA HIS A 60 -27.70 3.35 36.76
C HIS A 60 -28.50 3.39 38.06
N TYR A 61 -28.03 4.08 39.10
CA TYR A 61 -28.66 4.09 40.42
C TYR A 61 -30.14 4.52 40.38
N ASN A 62 -30.48 5.53 39.57
CA ASN A 62 -31.86 6.00 39.41
C ASN A 62 -32.77 4.98 38.70
N ASN A 63 -32.21 4.13 37.85
CA ASN A 63 -32.95 3.15 37.05
C ASN A 63 -33.17 1.83 37.81
N LYS A 64 -32.39 1.59 38.88
CA LYS A 64 -32.46 0.40 39.75
C LYS A 64 -32.64 -0.93 38.99
N PRO A 65 -31.71 -1.27 38.07
CA PRO A 65 -31.87 -2.42 37.19
C PRO A 65 -31.84 -3.74 37.97
N CYS A 66 -32.89 -4.54 37.83
CA CYS A 66 -33.03 -5.82 38.51
C CYS A 66 -32.06 -6.89 37.96
N GLU A 67 -31.56 -6.71 36.73
CA GLU A 67 -30.61 -7.61 36.06
C GLU A 67 -29.20 -7.58 36.69
N LEU A 68 -28.88 -6.51 37.42
CA LEU A 68 -27.67 -6.37 38.23
C LEU A 68 -27.97 -6.75 39.69
N ASP A 69 -28.31 -8.02 39.89
CA ASP A 69 -28.75 -8.64 41.14
C ASP A 69 -27.71 -8.72 42.28
N PHE A 70 -26.47 -8.32 42.03
CA PHE A 70 -25.37 -8.40 43.00
C PHE A 70 -25.27 -7.16 43.91
N LEU A 71 -26.22 -6.22 43.77
CA LEU A 71 -26.30 -4.98 44.54
C LEU A 71 -27.71 -4.73 45.05
N ASN A 72 -27.82 -4.06 46.20
CA ASN A 72 -29.10 -3.60 46.71
C ASN A 72 -29.36 -2.14 46.28
N TRP A 73 -30.13 -2.00 45.20
CA TRP A 73 -30.50 -0.70 44.62
C TRP A 73 -31.47 0.13 45.48
N GLU A 74 -32.04 -0.43 46.55
CA GLU A 74 -32.98 0.26 47.45
C GLU A 74 -32.29 0.99 48.61
N LEU A 75 -30.98 0.87 48.74
CA LEU A 75 -30.22 1.59 49.76
C LEU A 75 -30.17 3.10 49.46
N PRO A 76 -30.12 3.98 50.47
CA PRO A 76 -29.85 5.40 50.27
C PRO A 76 -28.52 5.61 49.53
N GLU A 77 -28.44 6.62 48.67
CA GLU A 77 -27.33 6.84 47.73
C GLU A 77 -25.96 6.82 48.44
N ALA A 78 -25.81 7.54 49.54
CA ALA A 78 -24.57 7.57 50.32
C ALA A 78 -24.15 6.21 50.91
N VAL A 79 -25.10 5.30 51.12
CA VAL A 79 -24.86 3.93 51.60
C VAL A 79 -24.57 3.02 50.42
N PHE A 80 -25.29 3.17 49.31
CA PHE A 80 -25.06 2.46 48.06
C PHE A 80 -23.63 2.71 47.53
N GLU A 81 -23.16 3.96 47.54
CA GLU A 81 -21.79 4.30 47.11
C GLU A 81 -20.70 3.62 47.96
N LYS A 82 -20.94 3.51 49.27
CA LYS A 82 -20.03 2.79 50.17
C LYS A 82 -20.10 1.28 49.93
N GLU A 83 -21.28 0.74 49.66
CA GLU A 83 -21.50 -0.67 49.38
C GLU A 83 -20.81 -1.09 48.08
N ILE A 84 -20.92 -0.32 47.00
CA ILE A 84 -20.27 -0.65 45.71
C ILE A 84 -18.75 -0.60 45.81
N THR A 85 -18.22 0.36 46.59
CA THR A 85 -16.77 0.48 46.83
C THR A 85 -16.28 -0.69 47.68
N LYS A 86 -17.02 -1.05 48.73
CA LYS A 86 -16.72 -2.19 49.60
C LYS A 86 -16.82 -3.52 48.85
N LEU A 87 -17.85 -3.70 48.02
CA LEU A 87 -18.02 -4.86 47.17
C LEU A 87 -16.81 -5.05 46.26
N TRP A 88 -16.27 -3.96 45.71
CA TRP A 88 -15.06 -4.03 44.90
C TRP A 88 -13.83 -4.42 45.72
N ASP A 89 -13.62 -3.79 46.87
CA ASP A 89 -12.42 -3.98 47.70
C ASP A 89 -12.35 -5.36 48.36
N ASP A 90 -13.50 -5.95 48.70
CA ASP A 90 -13.60 -7.26 49.36
C ASP A 90 -13.48 -8.46 48.38
N LYS A 91 -13.36 -8.20 47.07
CA LYS A 91 -13.38 -9.23 46.01
C LYS A 91 -12.01 -9.52 45.42
N SER A 92 -11.82 -10.76 44.96
CA SER A 92 -10.64 -11.15 44.17
C SER A 92 -10.63 -10.46 42.79
N ASP A 93 -9.48 -10.42 42.13
CA ASP A 93 -9.33 -9.76 40.83
C ASP A 93 -10.14 -10.47 39.73
N GLU A 94 -10.30 -11.81 39.81
CA GLU A 94 -11.20 -12.56 38.93
C GLU A 94 -12.67 -12.17 39.16
N GLU A 95 -13.11 -12.06 40.42
CA GLU A 95 -14.49 -11.69 40.74
C GLU A 95 -14.81 -10.24 40.35
N LYS A 96 -13.92 -9.29 40.64
CA LYS A 96 -14.06 -7.88 40.21
C LYS A 96 -14.28 -7.78 38.71
N ARG A 97 -13.55 -8.62 37.96
CA ARG A 97 -13.60 -8.64 36.50
C ARG A 97 -14.90 -9.23 35.97
N GLU A 98 -15.40 -10.32 36.55
CA GLU A 98 -16.73 -10.85 36.21
C GLU A 98 -17.84 -9.81 36.48
N LEU A 99 -17.77 -9.10 37.61
CA LEU A 99 -18.72 -8.03 37.94
C LEU A 99 -18.67 -6.89 36.92
N TYR A 100 -17.47 -6.43 36.55
CA TYR A 100 -17.32 -5.38 35.54
C TYR A 100 -17.82 -5.82 34.16
N LEU A 101 -17.52 -7.05 33.73
CA LEU A 101 -18.05 -7.61 32.48
C LEU A 101 -19.58 -7.76 32.50
N LYS A 102 -20.18 -8.09 33.64
CA LYS A 102 -21.64 -8.17 33.82
C LYS A 102 -22.30 -6.81 33.58
N ILE A 103 -21.70 -5.72 34.07
CA ILE A 103 -22.17 -4.35 33.82
C ILE A 103 -22.09 -4.02 32.32
N LEU A 104 -20.95 -4.30 31.67
CA LEU A 104 -20.77 -4.00 30.24
C LEU A 104 -21.75 -4.78 29.35
N ARG A 105 -22.06 -6.03 29.70
CA ARG A 105 -23.09 -6.84 29.02
C ARG A 105 -24.48 -6.23 29.20
N PHE A 106 -24.80 -5.76 30.40
CA PHE A 106 -26.07 -5.09 30.69
C PHE A 106 -26.23 -3.79 29.88
N GLU A 107 -25.18 -2.97 29.79
CA GLU A 107 -25.17 -1.73 29.00
C GLU A 107 -25.21 -1.97 27.48
N ASN A 108 -25.16 -3.23 27.03
CA ASN A 108 -24.99 -3.63 25.64
C ASN A 108 -23.80 -2.92 24.95
N ASN A 109 -22.76 -2.59 25.73
CA ASN A 109 -21.58 -1.90 25.22
C ASN A 109 -20.57 -2.92 24.68
N LEU A 110 -20.88 -3.44 23.48
CA LEU A 110 -20.12 -4.50 22.83
C LEU A 110 -18.65 -4.12 22.56
N GLU A 111 -18.38 -2.84 22.28
CA GLU A 111 -17.03 -2.34 22.01
C GLU A 111 -16.17 -2.33 23.30
N GLU A 112 -16.70 -1.78 24.39
CA GLU A 112 -16.00 -1.73 25.68
C GLU A 112 -15.83 -3.13 26.27
N LEU A 113 -16.82 -4.01 26.07
CA LEU A 113 -16.74 -5.42 26.45
C LEU A 113 -15.62 -6.14 25.69
N SER A 114 -15.58 -6.01 24.36
CA SER A 114 -14.55 -6.62 23.51
C SER A 114 -13.14 -6.15 23.89
N ASN A 115 -12.98 -4.83 24.10
CA ASN A 115 -11.69 -4.25 24.48
C ASN A 115 -11.21 -4.69 25.86
N SER A 116 -12.10 -4.97 26.81
CA SER A 116 -11.74 -5.42 28.17
C SER A 116 -11.41 -6.92 28.24
N VAL A 117 -12.03 -7.74 27.40
CA VAL A 117 -11.77 -9.20 27.33
C VAL A 117 -10.51 -9.52 26.52
N ALA A 118 -10.18 -8.66 25.56
CA ALA A 118 -9.08 -8.81 24.61
C ALA A 118 -7.71 -9.16 25.26
N PRO A 119 -7.14 -8.36 26.18
CA PRO A 119 -5.83 -8.66 26.79
C PRO A 119 -5.80 -10.01 27.51
N LEU A 120 -6.88 -10.36 28.21
CA LEU A 120 -7.00 -11.61 28.96
C LEU A 120 -7.01 -12.82 28.05
N ARG A 121 -7.76 -12.72 26.95
CA ARG A 121 -7.79 -13.75 25.92
C ARG A 121 -6.39 -14.01 25.38
N LEU A 122 -5.60 -12.95 25.16
CA LEU A 122 -4.20 -13.09 24.75
C LEU A 122 -3.36 -13.79 25.81
N LYS A 123 -3.52 -13.44 27.09
CA LYS A 123 -2.79 -14.09 28.18
C LYS A 123 -3.09 -15.59 28.25
N THR A 124 -4.35 -15.98 28.10
CA THR A 124 -4.76 -17.40 28.07
C THR A 124 -4.15 -18.15 26.88
N ILE A 125 -4.07 -17.51 25.72
CA ILE A 125 -3.58 -18.13 24.47
C ILE A 125 -2.06 -18.24 24.43
N LEU A 126 -1.36 -17.16 24.77
CA LEU A 126 0.10 -17.01 24.65
C LEU A 126 0.85 -17.33 25.95
N LYS A 127 0.16 -17.43 27.09
CA LYS A 127 0.69 -17.85 28.39
C LYS A 127 1.93 -17.03 28.82
N ASP A 128 3.09 -17.67 28.87
CA ASP A 128 4.39 -17.10 29.25
C ASP A 128 5.00 -16.22 28.15
N LYS A 129 4.49 -16.31 26.91
CA LYS A 129 4.97 -15.51 25.78
C LYS A 129 4.40 -14.10 25.73
N ILE A 130 3.47 -13.76 26.62
CA ILE A 130 2.94 -12.40 26.76
C ILE A 130 2.95 -11.95 28.22
N GLU A 131 3.34 -10.72 28.43
CA GLU A 131 3.31 -10.01 29.69
C GLU A 131 2.36 -8.83 29.53
N LEU A 132 1.30 -8.81 30.34
CA LEU A 132 0.33 -7.73 30.36
C LEU A 132 0.72 -6.78 31.48
N LEU A 133 0.83 -5.50 31.18
CA LEU A 133 1.18 -4.46 32.15
C LEU A 133 0.19 -3.31 32.05
N ALA A 134 -0.21 -2.81 33.21
CA ALA A 134 -0.77 -1.48 33.30
C ALA A 134 0.29 -0.40 32.99
N PRO A 135 -0.10 0.82 32.61
CA PRO A 135 0.84 1.93 32.41
C PRO A 135 1.71 2.21 33.64
N SER A 136 1.12 2.14 34.84
CA SER A 136 1.81 2.32 36.11
C SER A 136 2.86 1.22 36.37
N GLU A 137 2.50 -0.04 36.13
CA GLU A 137 3.39 -1.20 36.25
C GLU A 137 4.55 -1.15 35.24
N TRP A 138 4.28 -0.68 34.02
CA TRP A 138 5.30 -0.47 33.01
C TRP A 138 6.41 0.46 33.51
N ILE A 139 6.06 1.61 34.10
CA ILE A 139 7.06 2.57 34.61
C ILE A 139 7.98 1.92 35.65
N VAL A 140 7.44 1.08 36.53
CA VAL A 140 8.21 0.39 37.57
C VAL A 140 9.10 -0.71 36.98
N GLN A 141 8.57 -1.51 36.04
CA GLN A 141 9.25 -2.71 35.54
C GLN A 141 10.16 -2.45 34.32
N LYS A 142 9.99 -1.31 33.64
CA LYS A 142 10.69 -0.94 32.40
C LYS A 142 12.19 -1.21 32.48
N SER A 143 12.87 -0.73 33.53
CA SER A 143 14.33 -0.89 33.67
C SER A 143 14.74 -2.36 33.67
N SER A 144 14.01 -3.21 34.42
CA SER A 144 14.27 -4.66 34.47
C SER A 144 14.07 -5.32 33.10
N ILE A 145 12.96 -4.99 32.42
CA ILE A 145 12.62 -5.53 31.10
C ILE A 145 13.66 -5.10 30.06
N ILE A 146 14.14 -3.87 30.12
CA ILE A 146 15.18 -3.36 29.21
C ILE A 146 16.50 -4.09 29.43
N HIS A 147 16.87 -4.43 30.67
CA HIS A 147 18.08 -5.20 30.95
C HIS A 147 18.05 -6.63 30.39
N GLU A 148 16.87 -7.19 30.09
CA GLU A 148 16.75 -8.49 29.42
C GLU A 148 17.08 -8.42 27.91
N LEU A 149 17.04 -7.23 27.29
CA LEU A 149 17.18 -7.08 25.85
C LEU A 149 18.59 -7.41 25.37
N SER A 150 18.66 -8.31 24.40
CA SER A 150 19.91 -8.66 23.72
C SER A 150 19.67 -9.14 22.30
N ASN A 151 20.74 -9.43 21.55
CA ASN A 151 20.64 -10.03 20.21
C ASN A 151 19.82 -11.33 20.20
N ASN A 152 19.87 -12.11 21.29
CA ASN A 152 19.19 -13.41 21.41
C ASN A 152 17.91 -13.33 22.25
N ALA A 153 17.57 -12.14 22.77
CA ALA A 153 16.39 -11.93 23.61
C ALA A 153 15.73 -10.61 23.20
N LYS A 154 15.07 -10.62 22.05
CA LYS A 154 14.28 -9.47 21.59
C LYS A 154 12.92 -9.44 22.25
N ILE A 155 12.28 -8.28 22.30
CA ILE A 155 10.92 -8.12 22.83
C ILE A 155 10.08 -7.33 21.83
N LEU A 156 8.83 -7.76 21.66
CA LEU A 156 7.81 -6.98 20.94
C LEU A 156 6.99 -6.20 21.96
N PHE A 157 7.04 -4.88 21.88
CA PHE A 157 6.23 -3.98 22.70
C PHE A 157 4.99 -3.56 21.94
N LEU A 158 3.84 -3.62 22.59
CA LEU A 158 2.56 -3.16 22.08
C LEU A 158 2.00 -2.15 23.10
N PHE A 159 1.81 -0.91 22.69
CA PHE A 159 1.27 0.16 23.55
C PHE A 159 -0.12 0.61 23.09
N ASP A 160 -1.09 0.65 24.01
CA ASP A 160 -2.35 1.35 23.75
C ASP A 160 -2.12 2.86 23.75
N ILE A 161 -2.78 3.58 22.86
CA ILE A 161 -2.66 5.05 22.85
C ILE A 161 -3.31 5.66 24.08
N GLU A 162 -4.47 5.19 24.51
CA GLU A 162 -5.25 5.87 25.55
C GLU A 162 -5.14 5.15 26.90
N PHE A 163 -4.77 5.90 27.94
CA PHE A 163 -4.72 5.41 29.32
C PHE A 163 -5.82 6.07 30.17
N LYS A 164 -7.07 6.03 29.71
CA LYS A 164 -8.20 6.71 30.37
C LYS A 164 -8.46 6.19 31.77
N HIS A 165 -8.31 4.89 31.99
CA HIS A 165 -8.56 4.24 33.28
C HIS A 165 -7.31 4.15 34.15
N ALA A 166 -6.13 4.43 33.59
CA ALA A 166 -4.85 4.37 34.28
C ALA A 166 -3.93 5.52 33.86
N PRO A 167 -4.38 6.78 34.00
CA PRO A 167 -3.61 7.92 33.51
C PRO A 167 -2.29 8.03 34.24
N LEU A 168 -1.22 8.28 33.49
CA LEU A 168 0.08 8.58 34.08
C LEU A 168 0.07 9.98 34.70
N PRO A 169 0.75 10.21 35.85
CA PRO A 169 0.74 11.50 36.55
C PRO A 169 1.24 12.69 35.71
N ASP A 170 2.02 12.42 34.67
CA ASP A 170 2.60 13.39 33.75
C ASP A 170 1.80 13.56 32.45
N ASN A 171 0.60 12.98 32.37
CA ASN A 171 -0.29 12.96 31.21
C ASN A 171 0.33 12.33 29.94
N ARG A 172 1.39 11.54 30.08
CA ARG A 172 1.93 10.76 28.96
C ARG A 172 0.99 9.67 28.53
N ASP A 173 1.04 9.37 27.25
CA ASP A 173 0.23 8.34 26.61
C ASP A 173 1.13 7.25 25.98
N GLY A 174 0.53 6.23 25.34
CA GLY A 174 1.31 5.12 24.79
C GLY A 174 2.31 5.51 23.70
N ARG A 175 2.08 6.63 23.00
CA ARG A 175 3.00 7.17 21.99
C ARG A 175 4.24 7.74 22.65
N ASP A 176 4.07 8.42 23.79
CA ASP A 176 5.19 8.95 24.57
C ASP A 176 6.06 7.83 25.15
N LEU A 177 5.41 6.76 25.65
CA LEU A 177 6.13 5.58 26.14
C LEU A 177 6.90 4.87 25.03
N ALA A 178 6.29 4.73 23.84
CA ALA A 178 6.95 4.19 22.67
C ALA A 178 8.14 5.05 22.24
N PHE A 179 7.97 6.38 22.21
CA PHE A 179 9.04 7.31 21.88
C PHE A 179 10.23 7.18 22.82
N GLU A 180 9.99 7.17 24.13
CA GLU A 180 11.04 7.03 25.14
C GLU A 180 11.86 5.75 24.95
N LEU A 181 11.21 4.65 24.57
CA LEU A 181 11.86 3.37 24.31
C LEU A 181 12.63 3.37 22.98
N LEU A 182 12.09 4.01 21.95
CA LEU A 182 12.67 4.02 20.61
C LEU A 182 13.85 4.99 20.46
N GLN A 183 13.92 6.04 21.28
CA GLN A 183 15.03 6.98 21.28
C GLN A 183 16.34 6.41 21.83
N ASP A 184 16.27 5.41 22.72
CA ASP A 184 17.47 4.80 23.28
C ASP A 184 18.16 3.89 22.23
N SER A 185 19.21 4.45 21.62
CA SER A 185 20.03 3.78 20.61
C SER A 185 20.68 2.47 21.07
N THR A 186 20.81 2.25 22.38
CA THR A 186 21.42 1.03 22.92
C THR A 186 20.46 -0.15 22.88
N VAL A 187 19.15 0.12 22.99
CA VAL A 187 18.09 -0.90 23.12
C VAL A 187 17.21 -1.03 21.89
N CYS A 188 17.02 0.05 21.11
CA CYS A 188 16.05 0.10 20.00
C CYS A 188 16.34 -0.88 18.85
N LYS A 189 17.53 -1.49 18.82
CA LYS A 189 17.92 -2.56 17.90
C LYS A 189 17.45 -3.96 18.30
N PHE A 190 17.04 -4.13 19.56
CA PHE A 190 16.63 -5.42 20.13
C PHE A 190 15.12 -5.52 20.35
N LEU A 191 14.34 -4.58 19.83
CA LEU A 191 12.91 -4.55 20.04
C LEU A 191 12.13 -4.27 18.76
N TYR A 192 10.85 -4.61 18.81
CA TYR A 192 9.84 -4.21 17.85
C TYR A 192 8.75 -3.44 18.58
N CYS A 193 8.12 -2.45 17.94
CA CYS A 193 7.13 -1.60 18.57
C CYS A 193 5.86 -1.49 17.73
N GLY A 194 4.74 -1.89 18.29
CA GLY A 194 3.39 -1.62 17.77
C GLY A 194 2.68 -0.61 18.66
N ILE A 195 1.96 0.33 18.07
CA ILE A 195 1.09 1.27 18.79
C ILE A 195 -0.33 1.00 18.34
N PHE A 196 -1.24 0.68 19.25
CA PHE A 196 -2.60 0.29 18.90
C PHE A 196 -3.65 1.25 19.46
N SER A 197 -4.78 1.37 18.76
CA SER A 197 -5.89 2.22 19.21
C SER A 197 -7.20 1.90 18.48
N HIS A 198 -8.33 2.19 19.13
CA HIS A 198 -9.66 2.12 18.50
C HIS A 198 -10.03 3.41 17.75
N LEU A 199 -9.24 4.49 17.92
CA LEU A 199 -9.53 5.83 17.37
C LEU A 199 -9.43 5.93 15.84
N PHE A 200 -8.90 4.91 15.17
CA PHE A 200 -8.72 4.90 13.72
C PHE A 200 -9.04 3.53 13.13
N SER A 201 -9.38 3.49 11.84
CA SER A 201 -9.68 2.25 11.12
C SER A 201 -8.42 1.57 10.59
N ILE A 202 -8.58 0.36 10.04
CA ILE A 202 -7.47 -0.39 9.46
C ILE A 202 -6.85 0.36 8.27
N ASN A 203 -7.66 1.08 7.49
CA ASN A 203 -7.20 1.84 6.33
C ASN A 203 -6.40 3.10 6.74
N ASP A 204 -6.65 3.62 7.94
CA ASP A 204 -6.01 4.84 8.45
C ASP A 204 -4.65 4.57 9.12
N GLU A 205 -4.26 3.31 9.29
CA GLU A 205 -3.04 2.94 10.01
C GLU A 205 -1.80 3.65 9.44
N TYR A 206 -1.61 3.59 8.12
CA TYR A 206 -0.46 4.22 7.47
C TYR A 206 -0.44 5.74 7.69
N ASP A 207 -1.60 6.40 7.58
CA ASP A 207 -1.72 7.85 7.74
C ASP A 207 -1.45 8.27 9.18
N LYS A 208 -1.99 7.53 10.16
CA LYS A 208 -1.72 7.75 11.58
C LYS A 208 -0.24 7.52 11.93
N ARG A 209 0.40 6.53 11.32
CA ARG A 209 1.85 6.34 11.45
C ARG A 209 2.60 7.57 10.96
N CYS A 210 2.24 8.10 9.80
CA CYS A 210 2.86 9.30 9.24
C CYS A 210 2.59 10.56 10.08
N GLU A 211 1.38 10.68 10.65
CA GLU A 211 1.02 11.72 11.61
C GLU A 211 1.94 11.65 12.85
N TYR A 212 2.08 10.49 13.48
CA TYR A 212 2.87 10.34 14.70
C TYR A 212 4.37 10.52 14.47
N CYS A 213 4.89 10.25 13.27
CA CYS A 213 6.25 10.64 12.91
C CYS A 213 6.46 12.17 13.02
N LYS A 214 5.42 12.96 12.72
CA LYS A 214 5.49 14.44 12.76
C LYS A 214 5.18 14.99 14.15
N THR A 215 4.10 14.51 14.78
CA THR A 215 3.60 15.04 16.05
C THR A 215 4.37 14.52 17.27
N HIS A 216 4.82 13.27 17.23
CA HIS A 216 5.48 12.57 18.35
C HIS A 216 6.93 12.20 18.06
N HIS A 217 7.48 12.65 16.93
CA HIS A 217 8.90 12.52 16.58
C HIS A 217 9.37 11.05 16.54
N LEU A 218 8.45 10.13 16.24
CA LEU A 218 8.73 8.71 16.13
C LEU A 218 9.40 8.40 14.78
N ASP A 219 10.43 7.58 14.81
CA ASP A 219 11.09 7.11 13.59
C ASP A 219 10.20 6.15 12.80
N LYS A 220 9.92 6.48 11.54
CA LYS A 220 9.04 5.72 10.65
C LYS A 220 9.40 4.22 10.54
N GLU A 221 10.66 3.86 10.73
CA GLU A 221 11.15 2.48 10.61
C GLU A 221 10.99 1.65 11.89
N LYS A 222 10.68 2.30 13.01
CA LYS A 222 10.79 1.72 14.34
C LYS A 222 9.46 1.30 14.94
N PHE A 223 8.36 1.73 14.34
CA PHE A 223 7.03 1.38 14.82
C PHE A 223 6.02 1.18 13.69
N TYR A 224 4.94 0.49 14.04
CA TYR A 224 3.76 0.35 13.22
C TYR A 224 2.51 0.66 14.05
N THR A 225 1.49 1.22 13.41
CA THR A 225 0.19 1.56 14.03
C THR A 225 -0.82 0.45 13.74
N ILE A 226 -1.53 -0.03 14.75
CA ILE A 226 -2.46 -1.15 14.63
C ILE A 226 -3.85 -0.71 15.10
N SER A 227 -4.84 -0.78 14.24
CA SER A 227 -6.22 -0.48 14.62
C SER A 227 -6.78 -1.60 15.49
N LYS A 228 -7.36 -1.27 16.67
CA LYS A 228 -8.13 -2.23 17.49
C LYS A 228 -9.38 -2.73 16.74
N LYS A 229 -9.81 -2.07 15.65
CA LYS A 229 -10.90 -2.55 14.79
C LYS A 229 -10.53 -3.82 14.03
N ARG A 230 -9.24 -4.17 13.91
CA ARG A 230 -8.79 -5.51 13.46
C ARG A 230 -9.29 -6.62 14.37
N PHE A 231 -9.60 -6.29 15.62
CA PHE A 231 -9.88 -7.25 16.67
C PHE A 231 -11.38 -7.49 16.90
N GLN A 232 -12.25 -6.84 16.11
CA GLN A 232 -13.70 -6.95 16.25
C GLN A 232 -14.23 -8.24 15.62
N ASN A 233 -15.38 -8.73 16.10
CA ASN A 233 -16.06 -9.97 15.68
C ASN A 233 -15.21 -11.24 15.92
N ASP A 234 -15.52 -12.34 15.23
CA ASP A 234 -14.81 -13.63 15.32
C ASP A 234 -13.36 -13.60 14.78
N SER A 235 -12.82 -12.42 14.42
CA SER A 235 -11.48 -12.23 13.81
C SER A 235 -10.42 -11.69 14.78
N TYR A 236 -10.68 -11.73 16.10
CA TYR A 236 -9.78 -11.16 17.12
C TYR A 236 -8.31 -11.57 16.95
N LEU A 237 -8.03 -12.88 16.98
CA LEU A 237 -6.67 -13.41 16.94
C LEU A 237 -6.04 -13.34 15.54
N PRO A 238 -6.75 -13.68 14.45
CA PRO A 238 -6.26 -13.46 13.09
C PRO A 238 -5.87 -12.01 12.78
N GLY A 239 -6.71 -11.04 13.17
CA GLY A 239 -6.44 -9.61 12.98
C GLY A 239 -5.23 -9.12 13.79
N LEU A 240 -5.04 -9.62 15.00
CA LEU A 240 -3.84 -9.33 15.79
C LEU A 240 -2.57 -9.95 15.20
N ALA A 241 -2.63 -11.23 14.80
CA ALA A 241 -1.50 -11.89 14.16
C ALA A 241 -1.03 -11.11 12.92
N GLU A 242 -1.98 -10.55 12.17
CA GLU A 242 -1.73 -9.69 11.02
C GLU A 242 -1.09 -8.34 11.40
N GLY A 243 -1.61 -7.65 12.41
CA GLY A 243 -1.01 -6.41 12.92
C GLY A 243 0.41 -6.61 13.46
N ILE A 244 0.64 -7.73 14.16
CA ILE A 244 1.98 -8.14 14.62
C ILE A 244 2.89 -8.40 13.42
N ARG A 245 2.43 -9.14 12.40
CA ARG A 245 3.21 -9.39 11.19
C ARG A 245 3.70 -8.08 10.56
N ASN A 246 2.81 -7.10 10.37
CA ASN A 246 3.16 -5.80 9.79
C ASN A 246 4.16 -5.02 10.67
N THR A 247 3.98 -5.08 11.99
CA THR A 247 4.91 -4.48 12.97
C THR A 247 6.32 -5.07 12.88
N LEU A 248 6.42 -6.38 12.69
CA LEU A 248 7.71 -7.07 12.59
C LEU A 248 8.41 -6.81 11.24
N LEU A 249 7.64 -6.55 10.19
CA LEU A 249 8.15 -6.29 8.84
C LEU A 249 8.59 -4.83 8.61
N ILE A 250 8.02 -3.86 9.35
CA ILE A 250 8.15 -2.44 9.01
C ILE A 250 9.60 -1.95 8.96
N ASN A 251 10.44 -2.41 9.88
CA ASN A 251 11.86 -2.05 9.93
C ASN A 251 12.58 -2.49 8.65
N GLU A 252 12.40 -3.76 8.25
CA GLU A 252 13.04 -4.30 7.06
C GLU A 252 12.53 -3.63 5.78
N VAL A 253 11.22 -3.32 5.71
CA VAL A 253 10.61 -2.62 4.57
C VAL A 253 11.14 -1.18 4.44
N GLU A 254 11.17 -0.41 5.52
CA GLU A 254 11.65 0.97 5.46
C GLU A 254 13.17 1.06 5.24
N VAL A 255 13.95 0.13 5.81
CA VAL A 255 15.39 0.01 5.50
C VAL A 255 15.61 -0.24 4.01
N LEU A 256 14.84 -1.14 3.39
CA LEU A 256 14.92 -1.37 1.94
C LEU A 256 14.55 -0.12 1.13
N LYS A 257 13.50 0.60 1.52
CA LYS A 257 13.13 1.87 0.88
C LYS A 257 14.24 2.90 0.97
N LYS A 258 14.87 3.06 2.14
CA LYS A 258 15.99 4.00 2.33
C LYS A 258 17.23 3.61 1.51
N GLU A 259 17.61 2.33 1.52
CA GLU A 259 18.74 1.85 0.72
C GLU A 259 18.48 2.04 -0.78
N ALA A 260 17.27 1.71 -1.25
CA ALA A 260 16.87 1.92 -2.65
C ALA A 260 16.91 3.41 -3.03
N ALA A 261 16.34 4.29 -2.20
CA ALA A 261 16.35 5.73 -2.43
C ALA A 261 17.78 6.30 -2.50
N ASN A 262 18.68 5.82 -1.62
CA ASN A 262 20.07 6.24 -1.61
C ASN A 262 20.82 5.77 -2.87
N ILE A 263 20.64 4.51 -3.27
CA ILE A 263 21.26 3.96 -4.49
C ILE A 263 20.77 4.72 -5.73
N LEU A 264 19.45 4.82 -5.91
CA LEU A 264 18.86 5.45 -7.08
C LEU A 264 19.16 6.96 -7.12
N GLY A 265 19.03 7.65 -5.98
CA GLY A 265 19.30 9.08 -5.88
C GLY A 265 20.76 9.45 -6.19
N ASN A 266 21.72 8.68 -5.69
CA ASN A 266 23.13 8.92 -6.03
C ASN A 266 23.45 8.54 -7.48
N SER A 267 22.84 7.47 -8.00
CA SER A 267 23.04 7.03 -9.38
C SER A 267 22.52 8.06 -10.38
N PHE A 268 21.37 8.67 -10.07
CA PHE A 268 20.80 9.76 -10.87
C PHE A 268 21.65 11.02 -10.83
N LYS A 269 22.16 11.42 -9.65
CA LYS A 269 23.11 12.54 -9.52
C LYS A 269 24.38 12.31 -10.35
N ASN A 270 24.91 11.09 -10.33
CA ASN A 270 26.07 10.72 -11.13
C ASN A 270 25.76 10.77 -12.63
N ALA A 271 24.57 10.30 -13.03
CA ALA A 271 24.13 10.37 -14.43
C ALA A 271 24.07 11.82 -14.94
N ILE A 272 23.56 12.75 -14.13
CA ILE A 272 23.56 14.18 -14.46
C ILE A 272 24.99 14.69 -14.67
N ASN A 273 25.91 14.37 -13.75
CA ASN A 273 27.30 14.80 -13.86
C ASN A 273 27.98 14.24 -15.11
N GLU A 274 27.73 12.97 -15.45
CA GLU A 274 28.29 12.34 -16.64
C GLU A 274 27.76 12.99 -17.92
N ILE A 275 26.45 13.28 -17.98
CA ILE A 275 25.85 14.00 -19.12
C ILE A 275 26.47 15.40 -19.27
N ILE A 276 26.65 16.14 -18.17
CA ILE A 276 27.28 17.48 -18.18
C ILE A 276 28.73 17.41 -18.67
N GLN A 277 29.44 16.32 -18.39
CA GLN A 277 30.83 16.12 -18.77
C GLN A 277 31.03 15.54 -20.18
N LEU A 278 29.95 15.21 -20.90
CA LEU A 278 30.07 14.75 -22.28
C LEU A 278 30.76 15.82 -23.13
N ALA A 279 31.82 15.41 -23.82
CA ALA A 279 32.49 16.27 -24.80
C ALA A 279 31.47 16.72 -25.88
N PRO A 280 31.53 17.97 -26.36
CA PRO A 280 30.59 18.51 -27.34
C PRO A 280 30.41 17.61 -28.58
N GLU A 281 31.47 16.96 -29.04
CA GLU A 281 31.44 16.03 -30.18
C GLU A 281 30.64 14.77 -29.87
N SER A 282 30.80 14.22 -28.67
CA SER A 282 30.07 13.04 -28.19
C SER A 282 28.60 13.38 -27.99
N PHE A 283 28.30 14.51 -27.35
CA PHE A 283 26.94 15.00 -27.18
C PHE A 283 26.25 15.18 -28.54
N ASN A 284 26.90 15.88 -29.49
CA ASN A 284 26.38 16.08 -30.84
C ASN A 284 26.16 14.75 -31.57
N HIS A 285 27.07 13.78 -31.44
CA HIS A 285 26.93 12.49 -32.09
C HIS A 285 25.76 11.67 -31.52
N ILE A 286 25.74 11.49 -30.20
CA ILE A 286 24.76 10.63 -29.50
C ILE A 286 23.37 11.24 -29.56
N ILE A 287 23.25 12.55 -29.28
CA ILE A 287 21.96 13.22 -29.14
C ILE A 287 21.47 13.77 -30.48
N GLN A 288 22.25 14.56 -31.21
CA GLN A 288 21.71 15.25 -32.39
C GLN A 288 21.76 14.38 -33.65
N LYS A 289 22.94 13.81 -33.96
CA LYS A 289 23.13 13.06 -35.21
C LYS A 289 22.37 11.75 -35.22
N SER A 290 22.39 11.00 -34.12
CA SER A 290 21.67 9.72 -34.02
C SER A 290 20.16 9.92 -34.10
N SER A 291 19.60 10.82 -33.29
CA SER A 291 18.16 11.08 -33.26
C SER A 291 17.65 11.60 -34.61
N ARG A 292 18.38 12.50 -35.27
CA ARG A 292 18.03 12.97 -36.62
C ARG A 292 18.11 11.88 -37.69
N LYS A 293 19.03 10.92 -37.56
CA LYS A 293 19.14 9.77 -38.47
C LYS A 293 17.99 8.78 -38.23
N GLU A 294 17.65 8.55 -36.97
CA GLU A 294 16.64 7.58 -36.55
C GLU A 294 15.22 8.13 -36.63
N GLY A 295 15.05 9.45 -36.66
CA GLY A 295 13.72 10.07 -36.68
C GLY A 295 13.07 10.15 -35.30
N VAL A 296 13.90 10.27 -34.27
CA VAL A 296 13.49 10.33 -32.86
C VAL A 296 13.74 11.74 -32.35
N TRP A 297 12.99 12.16 -31.34
CA TRP A 297 13.23 13.42 -30.66
C TRP A 297 14.58 13.39 -29.92
N GLU A 298 15.36 14.47 -30.01
CA GLU A 298 16.64 14.60 -29.31
C GLU A 298 16.46 14.49 -27.78
N MET A 299 15.40 15.06 -27.21
CA MET A 299 15.16 14.96 -25.77
C MET A 299 14.74 13.56 -25.32
N ASP A 300 14.00 12.82 -26.13
CA ASP A 300 13.71 11.41 -25.86
C ASP A 300 15.00 10.58 -25.80
N THR A 301 15.94 10.86 -26.71
CA THR A 301 17.26 10.24 -26.69
C THR A 301 18.06 10.62 -25.44
N LEU A 302 17.97 11.88 -25.00
CA LEU A 302 18.64 12.33 -23.77
C LEU A 302 18.07 11.64 -22.51
N ILE A 303 16.74 11.51 -22.41
CA ILE A 303 16.08 10.78 -21.33
C ILE A 303 16.55 9.32 -21.31
N ARG A 304 16.55 8.65 -22.49
CA ARG A 304 17.03 7.28 -22.62
C ARG A 304 18.51 7.12 -22.19
N VAL A 305 19.37 8.07 -22.57
CA VAL A 305 20.79 8.06 -22.14
C VAL A 305 20.89 8.23 -20.61
N SER A 306 20.11 9.13 -20.02
CA SER A 306 20.02 9.28 -18.57
C SER A 306 19.62 7.99 -17.86
N ASP A 307 18.63 7.26 -18.40
CA ASP A 307 18.17 5.99 -17.83
C ASP A 307 19.23 4.89 -17.92
N ILE A 308 19.96 4.81 -19.04
CA ILE A 308 21.07 3.87 -19.23
C ILE A 308 22.16 4.13 -18.18
N ILE A 309 22.61 5.38 -18.06
CA ILE A 309 23.68 5.75 -17.14
C ILE A 309 23.24 5.55 -15.68
N THR A 310 22.01 5.96 -15.34
CA THR A 310 21.44 5.78 -13.99
C THR A 310 21.39 4.30 -13.62
N SER A 311 20.92 3.45 -14.54
CA SER A 311 20.82 1.99 -14.32
C SER A 311 22.21 1.36 -14.16
N TYR A 312 23.15 1.73 -15.03
CA TYR A 312 24.53 1.25 -14.95
C TYR A 312 25.19 1.62 -13.61
N ASN A 313 25.04 2.88 -13.18
CA ASN A 313 25.58 3.37 -11.91
C ASN A 313 24.92 2.66 -10.71
N ALA A 314 23.61 2.45 -10.74
CA ALA A 314 22.89 1.74 -9.69
C ALA A 314 23.39 0.30 -9.54
N LEU A 315 23.48 -0.44 -10.65
CA LEU A 315 23.99 -1.81 -10.67
C LEU A 315 25.46 -1.87 -10.23
N SER A 316 26.27 -0.90 -10.64
CA SER A 316 27.69 -0.79 -10.24
C SER A 316 27.83 -0.65 -8.72
N THR A 317 26.95 0.10 -8.05
CA THR A 317 26.97 0.21 -6.57
C THR A 317 26.68 -1.12 -5.87
N LEU A 318 25.93 -1.99 -6.54
CA LEU A 318 25.58 -3.33 -6.07
C LEU A 318 26.65 -4.36 -6.41
N VAL A 319 27.76 -4.02 -7.07
CA VAL A 319 28.89 -4.95 -7.25
C VAL A 319 29.52 -5.31 -5.89
N SER A 320 29.47 -4.40 -4.91
CA SER A 320 29.98 -4.64 -3.56
C SER A 320 29.21 -5.73 -2.79
N ASN A 321 29.94 -6.68 -2.20
CA ASN A 321 29.32 -7.79 -1.46
C ASN A 321 28.58 -7.34 -0.19
N ALA A 322 29.09 -6.33 0.52
CA ALA A 322 28.50 -5.88 1.79
C ALA A 322 27.07 -5.34 1.62
N ARG A 323 26.85 -4.44 0.64
CA ARG A 323 25.54 -3.81 0.42
C ARG A 323 24.52 -4.82 -0.10
N ARG A 324 24.89 -5.68 -1.06
CA ARG A 324 24.03 -6.79 -1.52
C ARG A 324 23.66 -7.75 -0.39
N THR A 325 24.62 -8.08 0.48
CA THR A 325 24.37 -8.98 1.61
C THR A 325 23.33 -8.38 2.55
N LYS A 326 23.44 -7.08 2.89
CA LYS A 326 22.45 -6.37 3.71
C LYS A 326 21.04 -6.41 3.09
N ILE A 327 20.92 -6.05 1.80
CA ILE A 327 19.62 -6.07 1.08
C ILE A 327 19.03 -7.48 1.07
N ASN A 328 19.83 -8.49 0.74
CA ASN A 328 19.37 -9.88 0.69
C ASN A 328 18.97 -10.41 2.07
N GLN A 329 19.63 -9.97 3.14
CA GLN A 329 19.23 -10.32 4.51
C GLN A 329 17.86 -9.72 4.86
N CYS A 330 17.61 -8.45 4.54
CA CYS A 330 16.29 -7.83 4.72
C CYS A 330 15.19 -8.58 3.94
N LEU A 331 15.42 -8.83 2.65
CA LEU A 331 14.48 -9.57 1.79
C LEU A 331 14.23 -11.00 2.30
N LYS A 332 15.27 -11.68 2.79
CA LYS A 332 15.14 -13.03 3.37
C LYS A 332 14.21 -13.00 4.58
N LYS A 333 14.38 -12.03 5.49
CA LYS A 333 13.50 -11.89 6.67
C LYS A 333 12.07 -11.58 6.28
N ILE A 334 11.85 -10.67 5.33
CA ILE A 334 10.50 -10.33 4.84
C ILE A 334 9.80 -11.59 4.33
N ARG A 335 10.43 -12.34 3.41
CA ARG A 335 9.88 -13.59 2.86
C ARG A 335 9.62 -14.64 3.94
N GLN A 336 10.54 -14.76 4.91
CA GLN A 336 10.42 -15.72 6.01
C GLN A 336 9.19 -15.47 6.90
N ILE A 337 8.80 -14.21 7.06
CA ILE A 337 7.65 -13.78 7.86
C ILE A 337 6.36 -13.76 7.03
N GLU A 338 6.38 -13.22 5.80
CA GLU A 338 5.20 -13.20 4.92
C GLU A 338 4.69 -14.58 4.54
N SER A 339 5.58 -15.58 4.41
CA SER A 339 5.18 -16.96 4.13
C SER A 339 4.29 -17.59 5.20
N ILE A 340 4.20 -17.00 6.39
CA ILE A 340 3.36 -17.49 7.48
C ILE A 340 1.95 -16.92 7.33
N LYS A 341 0.98 -17.82 7.18
CA LYS A 341 -0.44 -17.46 7.09
C LYS A 341 -0.99 -17.12 8.48
N THR A 342 -1.41 -15.88 8.68
CA THR A 342 -2.00 -15.37 9.93
C THR A 342 -3.47 -15.75 10.09
N GLY A 343 -4.16 -16.09 8.99
CA GLY A 343 -5.61 -16.29 8.97
C GLY A 343 -6.40 -14.97 8.89
N GLY A 344 -5.71 -13.83 9.03
CA GLY A 344 -6.26 -12.50 8.82
C GLY A 344 -5.69 -11.88 7.54
N GLU A 345 -6.30 -10.80 7.08
CA GLU A 345 -5.84 -10.05 5.92
C GLU A 345 -5.77 -8.56 6.26
N THR A 346 -4.71 -7.90 5.77
CA THR A 346 -4.65 -6.44 5.76
C THR A 346 -5.36 -5.96 4.49
N PRO A 347 -6.40 -5.11 4.61
CA PRO A 347 -7.00 -4.44 3.46
C PRO A 347 -5.92 -3.79 2.62
N PHE A 348 -5.94 -4.07 1.33
CA PHE A 348 -4.95 -3.58 0.39
C PHE A 348 -5.62 -2.67 -0.63
N ASP A 349 -5.34 -1.37 -0.52
CA ASP A 349 -5.72 -0.43 -1.56
C ASP A 349 -4.82 -0.63 -2.79
N LYS A 350 -5.44 -1.12 -3.87
CA LYS A 350 -4.74 -1.37 -5.13
C LYS A 350 -4.46 -0.09 -5.91
N THR A 351 -5.02 1.07 -5.54
CA THR A 351 -4.93 2.31 -6.31
C THR A 351 -3.50 2.68 -6.68
N GLN A 352 -2.56 2.62 -5.72
CA GLN A 352 -1.16 2.93 -5.99
C GLN A 352 -0.51 1.94 -6.96
N VAL A 353 -0.83 0.64 -6.84
CA VAL A 353 -0.30 -0.40 -7.74
C VAL A 353 -0.86 -0.26 -9.14
N LEU A 354 -2.17 0.01 -9.25
CA LEU A 354 -2.83 0.21 -10.53
C LEU A 354 -2.31 1.47 -11.22
N ASP A 355 -2.13 2.59 -10.51
CA ASP A 355 -1.54 3.82 -11.09
C ASP A 355 -0.10 3.59 -11.57
N LEU A 356 0.72 2.85 -10.81
CA LEU A 356 2.09 2.53 -11.23
C LEU A 356 2.11 1.61 -12.45
N ARG A 357 1.24 0.58 -12.47
CA ARG A 357 1.09 -0.33 -13.61
C ARG A 357 0.58 0.40 -14.86
N HIS A 358 -0.35 1.34 -14.70
CA HIS A 358 -0.80 2.19 -15.80
C HIS A 358 0.35 3.00 -16.40
N LYS A 359 1.21 3.59 -15.56
CA LYS A 359 2.39 4.36 -16.02
C LYS A 359 3.44 3.50 -16.71
N GLU A 360 3.52 2.22 -16.37
CA GLU A 360 4.40 1.25 -17.04
C GLU A 360 3.88 0.90 -18.44
N LEU A 361 2.56 0.79 -18.59
CA LEU A 361 1.92 0.36 -19.83
C LEU A 361 1.65 1.52 -20.81
N TYR A 362 1.26 2.68 -20.29
CA TYR A 362 0.73 3.78 -21.11
C TYR A 362 1.29 5.13 -20.70
N ILE A 363 1.57 5.96 -21.72
CA ILE A 363 1.76 7.39 -21.56
C ILE A 363 0.38 8.04 -21.55
N LYS A 364 0.12 8.96 -20.62
CA LYS A 364 -1.16 9.69 -20.59
C LYS A 364 -1.30 10.58 -21.82
N ASP A 365 -2.50 10.64 -22.38
CA ASP A 365 -2.87 11.45 -23.55
C ASP A 365 -2.44 12.92 -23.42
N ASN A 366 -2.61 13.52 -22.25
CA ASN A 366 -2.24 14.91 -21.99
C ASN A 366 -0.71 15.14 -22.09
N ILE A 367 0.11 14.13 -21.79
CA ILE A 367 1.56 14.18 -21.97
C ILE A 367 1.91 13.87 -23.42
N GLN A 368 1.35 12.79 -23.98
CA GLN A 368 1.63 12.32 -25.33
C GLN A 368 1.34 13.39 -26.38
N ASN A 369 0.13 13.95 -26.36
CA ASN A 369 -0.35 14.89 -27.37
C ASN A 369 0.27 16.29 -27.17
N SER A 370 0.46 16.74 -25.92
CA SER A 370 1.08 18.05 -25.65
C SER A 370 2.54 18.12 -26.07
N LEU A 371 3.24 16.98 -26.05
CA LEU A 371 4.63 16.88 -26.52
C LEU A 371 4.73 16.55 -28.01
N HIS A 372 3.59 16.44 -28.71
CA HIS A 372 3.54 16.08 -30.13
C HIS A 372 4.34 14.80 -30.41
N TYR A 373 4.17 13.77 -29.56
CA TYR A 373 4.90 12.52 -29.73
C TYR A 373 4.59 11.90 -31.10
N PRO A 374 5.61 11.39 -31.80
CA PRO A 374 5.42 10.65 -33.04
C PRO A 374 4.48 9.46 -32.86
N LEU A 375 3.74 9.12 -33.93
CA LEU A 375 3.00 7.87 -33.96
C LEU A 375 3.90 6.67 -33.65
N SER A 376 3.40 5.77 -32.82
CA SER A 376 4.11 4.62 -32.28
C SER A 376 3.26 3.35 -32.36
N ASN A 377 3.94 2.20 -32.38
CA ASN A 377 3.26 0.91 -32.28
C ASN A 377 2.59 0.79 -30.90
N GLY A 378 1.31 0.43 -30.87
CA GLY A 378 0.50 0.35 -29.67
C GLY A 378 -0.35 1.59 -29.38
N ASP A 379 -0.22 2.67 -30.16
CA ASP A 379 -1.09 3.84 -30.02
C ASP A 379 -2.57 3.44 -30.19
N ILE A 380 -3.43 4.01 -29.33
CA ILE A 380 -4.87 3.74 -29.32
C ILE A 380 -5.60 4.96 -29.87
N PHE A 381 -6.44 4.74 -30.88
CA PHE A 381 -7.23 5.77 -31.54
C PHE A 381 -8.72 5.57 -31.28
N ASN A 382 -9.44 6.66 -31.00
CA ASN A 382 -10.90 6.65 -31.03
C ASN A 382 -11.37 7.07 -32.43
N ILE A 383 -12.02 6.16 -33.14
CA ILE A 383 -12.57 6.39 -34.48
C ILE A 383 -14.06 6.05 -34.43
N GLN A 384 -14.91 7.07 -34.61
CA GLN A 384 -16.38 6.93 -34.59
C GLN A 384 -16.90 6.25 -33.30
N GLY A 385 -16.30 6.55 -32.15
CA GLY A 385 -16.72 6.00 -30.85
C GLY A 385 -16.17 4.61 -30.54
N LYS A 386 -15.34 4.04 -31.40
CA LYS A 386 -14.66 2.76 -31.19
C LYS A 386 -13.16 2.95 -31.01
N GLU A 387 -12.56 2.13 -30.16
CA GLU A 387 -11.11 2.15 -29.91
C GLU A 387 -10.39 1.17 -30.85
N TYR A 388 -9.26 1.61 -31.42
CA TYR A 388 -8.42 0.79 -32.28
C TYR A 388 -6.96 0.93 -31.86
N ILE A 389 -6.25 -0.19 -31.76
CA ILE A 389 -4.80 -0.21 -31.51
C ILE A 389 -4.05 -0.28 -32.83
N LEU A 390 -3.02 0.56 -32.98
CA LEU A 390 -2.14 0.57 -34.13
C LEU A 390 -1.03 -0.48 -33.99
N LEU A 391 -1.02 -1.44 -34.91
CA LEU A 391 0.03 -2.44 -35.04
C LEU A 391 0.89 -2.12 -36.27
N VAL A 392 2.18 -1.89 -36.01
CA VAL A 392 3.16 -1.50 -37.03
C VAL A 392 4.56 -1.82 -36.53
N GLN A 393 5.48 -2.15 -37.43
CA GLN A 393 6.88 -2.27 -37.04
C GLN A 393 7.45 -0.89 -36.68
N PRO A 394 8.08 -0.72 -35.49
CA PRO A 394 8.57 0.59 -35.04
C PRO A 394 9.50 1.29 -36.04
N CYS A 395 10.39 0.54 -36.70
CA CYS A 395 11.32 1.09 -37.70
C CYS A 395 10.63 1.65 -38.95
N ASN A 396 9.42 1.18 -39.26
CA ASN A 396 8.67 1.57 -40.45
C ASN A 396 7.83 2.83 -40.21
N ILE A 397 7.47 3.13 -38.95
CA ILE A 397 6.63 4.29 -38.63
C ILE A 397 7.43 5.58 -38.38
N SER A 398 8.69 5.48 -37.96
CA SER A 398 9.56 6.63 -37.69
C SER A 398 9.81 7.52 -38.92
N LEU A 399 9.71 8.84 -38.74
CA LEU A 399 9.98 9.82 -39.79
C LEU A 399 11.45 10.24 -39.82
N ARG A 400 12.11 10.08 -40.96
CA ARG A 400 13.50 10.52 -41.16
C ARG A 400 13.60 12.04 -41.31
N LYS A 401 14.84 12.54 -41.42
CA LYS A 401 15.19 13.98 -41.52
C LYS A 401 14.50 14.76 -42.65
N ASP A 402 13.96 14.07 -43.65
CA ASP A 402 13.24 14.62 -44.80
C ASP A 402 11.71 14.63 -44.62
N GLY A 403 11.21 14.17 -43.47
CA GLY A 403 9.78 14.06 -43.19
C GLY A 403 9.12 12.86 -43.86
N LYS A 404 9.91 11.87 -44.31
CA LYS A 404 9.43 10.64 -44.93
C LYS A 404 9.81 9.43 -44.09
N ARG A 405 9.00 8.38 -44.20
CA ARG A 405 9.31 7.06 -43.64
C ARG A 405 10.31 6.35 -44.55
N ASP A 406 11.05 5.39 -44.00
CA ASP A 406 11.92 4.57 -44.83
C ASP A 406 11.12 3.87 -45.94
N ARG A 407 11.68 3.84 -47.15
CA ARG A 407 11.02 3.31 -48.37
C ARG A 407 9.62 3.87 -48.64
N ASN A 408 9.29 5.06 -48.13
CA ASN A 408 7.93 5.64 -48.20
C ASN A 408 6.84 4.72 -47.64
N TYR A 409 7.17 3.89 -46.64
CA TYR A 409 6.19 3.03 -45.99
C TYR A 409 5.05 3.88 -45.40
N ASN A 410 3.79 3.56 -45.69
CA ASN A 410 2.66 4.39 -45.24
C ASN A 410 1.42 3.56 -44.83
N ILE A 411 1.61 2.28 -44.47
CA ILE A 411 0.51 1.35 -44.17
C ILE A 411 0.62 0.90 -42.71
N GLY A 412 -0.41 1.14 -41.91
CA GLY A 412 -0.56 0.59 -40.57
C GLY A 412 -1.67 -0.46 -40.52
N LEU A 413 -1.68 -1.29 -39.49
CA LEU A 413 -2.82 -2.16 -39.19
C LEU A 413 -3.55 -1.60 -37.97
N LEU A 414 -4.83 -1.28 -38.11
CA LEU A 414 -5.69 -0.99 -36.96
C LEU A 414 -6.46 -2.24 -36.57
N VAL A 415 -6.45 -2.56 -35.29
CA VAL A 415 -7.21 -3.67 -34.72
C VAL A 415 -8.19 -3.11 -33.71
N GLU A 416 -9.47 -3.46 -33.85
CA GLU A 416 -10.50 -3.02 -32.91
C GLU A 416 -10.24 -3.59 -31.52
N LEU A 417 -10.37 -2.73 -30.51
CA LEU A 417 -10.35 -3.09 -29.10
C LEU A 417 -11.79 -3.27 -28.63
N GLU A 418 -12.11 -4.48 -28.18
CA GLU A 418 -13.43 -4.83 -27.65
C GLU A 418 -13.34 -5.02 -26.13
N THR A 419 -14.33 -4.52 -25.39
CA THR A 419 -14.50 -4.86 -23.98
C THR A 419 -15.47 -6.02 -23.87
N ILE A 420 -15.01 -7.15 -23.31
CA ILE A 420 -15.80 -8.38 -23.14
C ILE A 420 -15.80 -8.84 -21.69
N GLU A 421 -16.75 -9.70 -21.33
CA GLU A 421 -16.74 -10.36 -20.03
C GLU A 421 -15.62 -11.39 -19.91
N LYS A 422 -15.00 -11.46 -18.75
CA LYS A 422 -13.92 -12.41 -18.45
C LYS A 422 -14.36 -13.86 -18.61
N GLU A 423 -15.59 -14.19 -18.23
CA GLU A 423 -16.18 -15.52 -18.40
C GLU A 423 -16.31 -15.88 -19.89
N THR A 424 -16.68 -14.91 -20.73
CA THR A 424 -16.76 -15.11 -22.19
C THR A 424 -15.39 -15.47 -22.75
N PHE A 425 -14.33 -14.77 -22.34
CA PHE A 425 -12.96 -15.07 -22.77
C PHE A 425 -12.50 -16.47 -22.31
N GLN A 426 -12.84 -16.88 -21.08
CA GLN A 426 -12.49 -18.22 -20.55
C GLN A 426 -13.16 -19.36 -21.34
N ASN A 427 -14.31 -19.09 -21.96
CA ASN A 427 -15.04 -20.05 -22.79
C ASN A 427 -14.53 -20.13 -24.24
N TYR A 428 -13.51 -19.35 -24.63
CA TYR A 428 -12.97 -19.39 -25.98
C TYR A 428 -12.25 -20.70 -26.28
N LYS A 429 -12.50 -21.26 -27.47
CA LYS A 429 -11.80 -22.44 -27.96
C LYS A 429 -10.37 -22.08 -28.36
N LYS A 430 -9.47 -23.08 -28.38
CA LYS A 430 -8.04 -22.92 -28.76
C LYS A 430 -7.82 -22.13 -30.06
N GLY A 431 -8.68 -22.33 -31.07
CA GLY A 431 -8.61 -21.59 -32.33
C GLY A 431 -8.95 -20.10 -32.20
N GLN A 432 -9.88 -19.72 -31.32
CA GLN A 432 -10.24 -18.32 -31.06
C GLN A 432 -9.15 -17.62 -30.24
N LEU A 433 -8.56 -18.32 -29.27
CA LEU A 433 -7.45 -17.80 -28.47
C LEU A 433 -6.20 -17.52 -29.32
N ALA A 434 -6.04 -18.18 -30.47
CA ALA A 434 -4.91 -17.93 -31.38
C ALA A 434 -5.01 -16.59 -32.12
N THR A 435 -6.17 -15.93 -32.11
CA THR A 435 -6.45 -14.70 -32.87
C THR A 435 -6.88 -13.53 -31.99
N VAL A 436 -6.78 -13.68 -30.67
CA VAL A 436 -7.22 -12.67 -29.70
C VAL A 436 -6.15 -12.52 -28.63
N GLU A 437 -5.77 -11.29 -28.33
CA GLU A 437 -4.85 -10.96 -27.24
C GLU A 437 -5.56 -10.10 -26.20
N VAL A 438 -5.26 -10.33 -24.92
CA VAL A 438 -5.76 -9.46 -23.84
C VAL A 438 -4.88 -8.22 -23.76
N ILE A 439 -5.50 -7.05 -23.85
CA ILE A 439 -4.83 -5.77 -23.66
C ILE A 439 -5.09 -5.35 -22.22
N GLU A 440 -4.01 -5.16 -21.46
CA GLU A 440 -4.12 -4.84 -20.04
C GLU A 440 -4.63 -3.42 -19.85
N ASP A 441 -5.79 -3.27 -19.21
CA ASP A 441 -6.41 -2.00 -18.89
C ASP A 441 -6.81 -2.02 -17.40
N VAL A 442 -6.02 -1.31 -16.59
CA VAL A 442 -6.21 -1.26 -15.13
C VAL A 442 -7.40 -0.40 -14.70
N THR A 443 -8.03 0.31 -15.63
CA THR A 443 -9.21 1.14 -15.36
C THR A 443 -10.51 0.35 -15.44
N LEU A 444 -10.48 -0.85 -16.04
CA LEU A 444 -11.65 -1.69 -16.20
C LEU A 444 -12.03 -2.42 -14.89
N PRO A 445 -13.34 -2.61 -14.65
CA PRO A 445 -13.83 -3.53 -13.63
C PRO A 445 -13.26 -4.94 -13.78
N SER A 446 -13.02 -5.63 -12.66
CA SER A 446 -12.34 -6.94 -12.63
C SER A 446 -13.03 -8.10 -13.38
N ASN A 447 -14.32 -7.94 -13.72
CA ASN A 447 -15.12 -8.89 -14.50
C ASN A 447 -15.04 -8.64 -16.02
N LEU A 448 -14.43 -7.53 -16.45
CA LEU A 448 -14.27 -7.16 -17.84
C LEU A 448 -12.81 -7.29 -18.29
N LEU A 449 -12.61 -7.53 -19.58
CA LEU A 449 -11.32 -7.57 -20.25
C LEU A 449 -11.39 -6.73 -21.52
N LYS A 450 -10.33 -5.98 -21.80
CA LYS A 450 -10.12 -5.38 -23.12
C LYS A 450 -9.33 -6.37 -23.98
N VAL A 451 -9.81 -6.64 -25.19
CA VAL A 451 -9.18 -7.60 -26.10
C VAL A 451 -8.96 -7.00 -27.48
N ALA A 452 -7.83 -7.34 -28.09
CA ALA A 452 -7.53 -7.04 -29.49
C ALA A 452 -7.78 -8.29 -30.33
N ARG A 453 -8.71 -8.19 -31.30
CA ARG A 453 -9.06 -9.32 -32.18
C ARG A 453 -8.27 -9.24 -33.47
N PHE A 454 -7.11 -9.89 -33.54
CA PHE A 454 -6.23 -9.79 -34.71
C PHE A 454 -6.87 -10.20 -36.03
N SER A 455 -7.94 -10.99 -36.03
CA SER A 455 -8.69 -11.32 -37.24
C SER A 455 -9.50 -10.15 -37.83
N THR A 456 -9.72 -9.06 -37.08
CA THR A 456 -10.49 -7.88 -37.53
C THR A 456 -9.59 -6.73 -37.97
N PHE A 457 -8.31 -7.01 -38.22
CA PHE A 457 -7.37 -5.98 -38.64
C PHE A 457 -7.81 -5.27 -39.93
N GLN A 458 -7.57 -3.97 -39.99
CA GLN A 458 -7.76 -3.16 -41.20
C GLN A 458 -6.45 -2.51 -41.58
N SER A 459 -6.05 -2.68 -42.84
CA SER A 459 -4.91 -1.94 -43.39
C SER A 459 -5.34 -0.51 -43.67
N VAL A 460 -4.65 0.46 -43.07
CA VAL A 460 -4.96 1.88 -43.20
C VAL A 460 -3.75 2.68 -43.62
N SER A 461 -3.99 3.82 -44.27
CA SER A 461 -2.96 4.82 -44.49
C SER A 461 -2.53 5.43 -43.17
N LEU A 462 -1.23 5.63 -42.95
CA LEU A 462 -0.71 6.36 -41.79
C LEU A 462 -0.90 7.88 -41.92
N SER A 463 -1.18 8.38 -43.13
CA SER A 463 -1.28 9.83 -43.38
C SER A 463 -2.38 10.54 -42.57
N PRO A 464 -3.61 10.00 -42.44
CA PRO A 464 -4.62 10.61 -41.57
C PRO A 464 -4.24 10.52 -40.09
N LEU A 465 -3.62 9.42 -39.66
CA LEU A 465 -3.20 9.23 -38.27
C LEU A 465 -2.09 10.23 -37.89
N ASP A 466 -1.19 10.54 -38.83
CA ASP A 466 -0.11 11.52 -38.62
C ASP A 466 -0.64 12.91 -38.22
N LEU A 467 -1.88 13.23 -38.59
CA LEU A 467 -2.49 14.53 -38.26
C LEU A 467 -2.70 14.72 -36.75
N THR A 468 -2.80 13.63 -35.99
CA THR A 468 -2.95 13.66 -34.53
C THR A 468 -1.75 14.29 -33.83
N VAL A 469 -0.57 14.26 -34.46
CA VAL A 469 0.68 14.81 -33.91
C VAL A 469 0.66 16.34 -33.85
N PHE A 470 -0.13 17.03 -34.68
CA PHE A 470 -0.01 18.49 -34.85
C PHE A 470 -0.85 19.34 -33.89
N ASN A 471 -1.58 18.73 -32.95
CA ASN A 471 -2.38 19.45 -31.96
C ASN A 471 -2.35 18.76 -30.59
N LYS A 472 -2.75 19.49 -29.55
CA LYS A 472 -2.65 19.03 -28.15
C LYS A 472 -3.81 18.11 -27.77
N GLU A 473 -4.88 18.12 -28.55
CA GLU A 473 -6.07 17.30 -28.35
C GLU A 473 -5.93 15.91 -28.99
N GLY A 474 -4.89 15.66 -29.80
CA GLY A 474 -4.68 14.39 -30.49
C GLY A 474 -5.68 14.13 -31.63
N ILE A 475 -6.37 15.16 -32.11
CA ILE A 475 -7.42 15.03 -33.14
C ILE A 475 -6.81 15.04 -34.54
N ALA A 476 -7.19 14.13 -35.42
CA ALA A 476 -6.72 14.17 -36.80
C ALA A 476 -7.34 15.36 -37.58
N LYS A 477 -6.63 16.49 -37.66
CA LYS A 477 -7.06 17.69 -38.40
C LYS A 477 -5.89 18.34 -39.13
N ILE A 478 -6.17 18.90 -40.31
CA ILE A 478 -5.23 19.72 -41.08
C ILE A 478 -5.86 21.07 -41.43
N ASN A 479 -5.04 22.13 -41.44
CA ASN A 479 -5.45 23.42 -41.96
C ASN A 479 -4.97 23.56 -43.42
N LEU A 480 -5.90 23.52 -44.37
CA LEU A 480 -5.57 23.61 -45.80
C LEU A 480 -5.22 25.03 -46.26
N SER A 481 -5.47 26.08 -45.46
CA SER A 481 -5.02 27.44 -45.80
C SER A 481 -3.54 27.70 -45.48
N GLU A 482 -2.94 26.84 -44.65
CA GLU A 482 -1.55 26.97 -44.19
C GLU A 482 -0.73 25.80 -44.74
N LEU A 483 0.13 26.07 -45.71
CA LEU A 483 1.01 25.05 -46.31
C LEU A 483 2.04 24.50 -45.31
N ASP A 484 2.51 25.36 -44.40
CA ASP A 484 3.60 25.08 -43.50
C ASP A 484 3.13 25.12 -42.03
N ASN A 485 3.63 24.19 -41.22
CA ASN A 485 3.44 24.25 -39.77
C ASN A 485 4.51 25.17 -39.14
N THR A 486 4.06 26.30 -38.58
CA THR A 486 4.93 27.33 -37.99
C THR A 486 5.25 27.11 -36.51
N SER A 487 4.76 26.02 -35.91
CA SER A 487 4.95 25.75 -34.48
C SER A 487 6.43 25.64 -34.12
N SER A 488 6.85 26.30 -33.05
CA SER A 488 8.21 26.17 -32.51
C SER A 488 8.40 24.90 -31.67
N THR A 489 7.32 24.21 -31.29
CA THR A 489 7.38 23.01 -30.42
C THR A 489 7.44 21.70 -31.20
N ILE A 490 7.14 21.72 -32.50
CA ILE A 490 7.11 20.53 -33.35
C ILE A 490 8.47 20.32 -34.00
N GLN A 491 8.92 19.06 -34.05
CA GLN A 491 10.18 18.67 -34.67
C GLN A 491 10.21 18.97 -36.17
N GLU A 492 11.41 19.24 -36.70
CA GLU A 492 11.61 19.62 -38.09
C GLU A 492 11.17 18.54 -39.09
N SER A 493 11.36 17.24 -38.77
CA SER A 493 10.88 16.12 -39.59
C SER A 493 9.34 16.15 -39.72
N TRP A 494 8.64 16.42 -38.64
CA TRP A 494 7.18 16.53 -38.61
C TRP A 494 6.67 17.78 -39.33
N LYS A 495 7.38 18.91 -39.29
CA LYS A 495 7.04 20.08 -40.12
C LYS A 495 7.11 19.77 -41.61
N LYS A 496 8.13 19.03 -42.05
CA LYS A 496 8.24 18.57 -43.45
C LYS A 496 7.13 17.59 -43.80
N ARG A 497 6.80 16.68 -42.87
CA ARG A 497 5.67 15.77 -43.04
C ARG A 497 4.36 16.53 -43.19
N TYR A 498 4.13 17.59 -42.42
CA TYR A 498 2.94 18.45 -42.55
C TYR A 498 2.78 18.99 -43.98
N LYS A 499 3.86 19.50 -44.59
CA LYS A 499 3.83 19.98 -45.99
C LYS A 499 3.45 18.89 -46.97
N GLU A 500 3.95 17.67 -46.77
CA GLU A 500 3.59 16.52 -47.61
C GLU A 500 2.12 16.10 -47.40
N LEU A 501 1.63 16.09 -46.15
CA LEU A 501 0.22 15.82 -45.85
C LEU A 501 -0.69 16.90 -46.45
N HIS A 502 -0.29 18.16 -46.40
CA HIS A 502 -1.02 19.27 -47.02
C HIS A 502 -1.23 19.03 -48.52
N LYS A 503 -0.16 18.68 -49.25
CA LYS A 503 -0.27 18.30 -50.68
C LYS A 503 -1.24 17.14 -50.91
N ILE A 504 -1.14 16.08 -50.10
CA ILE A 504 -1.98 14.88 -50.21
C ILE A 504 -3.47 15.24 -50.01
N PHE A 505 -3.78 16.00 -48.96
CA PHE A 505 -5.17 16.31 -48.62
C PHE A 505 -5.77 17.48 -49.40
N SER A 506 -4.96 18.44 -49.87
CA SER A 506 -5.42 19.48 -50.81
C SER A 506 -5.81 18.87 -52.15
N PHE A 507 -5.08 17.88 -52.64
CA PHE A 507 -5.44 17.16 -53.87
C PHE A 507 -6.78 16.44 -53.72
N LEU A 508 -6.96 15.70 -52.63
CA LEU A 508 -8.22 15.00 -52.32
C LEU A 508 -9.41 15.95 -52.16
N TYR A 509 -9.21 17.15 -51.61
CA TYR A 509 -10.27 18.16 -51.46
C TYR A 509 -10.72 18.75 -52.81
N LEU A 510 -9.83 18.80 -53.81
CA LEU A 510 -10.17 19.30 -55.15
C LEU A 510 -10.86 18.24 -56.02
N GLU A 511 -10.72 16.95 -55.68
CA GLU A 511 -11.39 15.83 -56.38
C GLU A 511 -12.76 15.47 -55.80
N ALA A 512 -13.07 15.90 -54.58
CA ALA A 512 -14.35 15.71 -53.89
C ALA A 512 -15.29 16.89 -54.13
#